data_AF-F3CG32-F1
#
_entry.id   AF-F3CG32-F1
#
_cell.length_a   1.000
_cell.length_b   1.000
_cell.length_c   1.000
_cell.angle_alpha   90.00
_cell.angle_beta   90.00
_cell.angle_gamma   90.00
#
_symmetry.space_group_name_H-M   'P 1'
#
loop_
_entity.id
_entity.type
_entity.pdbx_description
1 polymer ?
#
loop_
_entity_poly.entity_id
_entity_poly.type
_entity_poly.pdbx_seq_one_letter_code
_entity_poly.pdbx_strand_id
1 'polypeptide(L)'
;VDALLGENGAGKSTLVKGIIGYSPLQSGSILVNNREHAISTPRDSHQLHIGMVYQHFTVAPGLSVAENLVLSRGDLPWRINWTREHKR
;
A
#
# COMPACT_ATOMS: atom_id res chain seq x y z
N VAL A 1 5.57 -10.16 15.92
CA VAL A 1 6.31 -9.20 15.07
C VAL A 1 7.36 -10.01 14.36
N ASP A 2 7.25 -10.10 13.05
CA ASP A 2 8.18 -10.86 12.21
C ASP A 2 9.06 -9.88 11.43
N ALA A 3 10.30 -10.28 11.15
CA ALA A 3 11.28 -9.42 10.50
C ALA A 3 11.93 -10.14 9.31
N LEU A 4 12.09 -9.42 8.20
CA LEU A 4 12.86 -9.85 7.05
C LEU A 4 14.20 -9.11 7.04
N LEU A 5 15.29 -9.84 7.28
CA LEU A 5 16.64 -9.29 7.41
C LEU A 5 17.55 -9.78 6.28
N GLY A 6 18.60 -9.01 6.00
CA GLY A 6 19.58 -9.30 4.94
C GLY A 6 20.30 -8.04 4.48
N GLU A 7 21.39 -8.20 3.71
CA GLU A 7 22.20 -7.08 3.23
C GLU A 7 21.46 -6.19 2.21
N ASN A 8 21.99 -4.98 1.97
CA ASN A 8 21.50 -4.14 0.88
C ASN A 8 21.73 -4.86 -0.45
N GLY A 9 20.69 -4.92 -1.29
CA GLY A 9 20.74 -5.69 -2.53
C GLY A 9 20.25 -7.14 -2.41
N ALA A 10 20.04 -7.68 -1.20
CA ALA A 10 19.51 -9.04 -1.01
C ALA A 10 18.04 -9.24 -1.47
N GLY A 11 17.42 -8.24 -2.11
CA GLY A 11 16.08 -8.36 -2.68
C GLY A 11 14.91 -8.10 -1.72
N LYS A 12 15.15 -7.72 -0.46
CA LYS A 12 14.08 -7.47 0.54
C LYS A 12 12.98 -6.52 0.04
N SER A 13 13.38 -5.34 -0.46
CA SER A 13 12.43 -4.35 -0.98
C SER A 13 11.74 -4.83 -2.26
N THR A 14 12.41 -5.65 -3.08
CA THR A 14 11.82 -6.27 -4.27
C THR A 14 10.74 -7.27 -3.88
N LEU A 15 11.00 -8.12 -2.87
CA LEU A 15 10.02 -9.07 -2.34
C LEU A 15 8.79 -8.35 -1.77
N VAL A 16 9.00 -7.33 -0.93
CA VAL A 16 7.89 -6.55 -0.36
C VAL A 16 7.07 -5.86 -1.46
N LYS A 17 7.72 -5.28 -2.49
CA LYS A 17 7.05 -4.72 -3.67
C LYS A 17 6.28 -5.78 -4.47
N GLY A 18 6.76 -7.02 -4.48
CA GLY A 18 6.05 -8.16 -5.05
C GLY A 18 4.77 -8.49 -4.30
N ILE A 19 4.85 -8.60 -2.98
CA ILE A 19 3.72 -8.94 -2.12
C ILE A 19 2.59 -7.90 -2.20
N ILE A 20 2.93 -6.61 -2.29
CA ILE A 20 1.93 -5.53 -2.47
C ILE A 20 1.37 -5.47 -3.90
N GLY A 21 1.94 -6.17 -4.89
CA GLY A 21 1.51 -6.10 -6.28
C GLY A 21 2.03 -4.88 -7.04
N TYR A 22 3.13 -4.26 -6.58
CA TYR A 22 3.81 -3.17 -7.30
C TYR A 22 4.73 -3.71 -8.41
N SER A 23 5.25 -4.92 -8.26
CA SER A 23 6.08 -5.59 -9.26
C SER A 23 5.71 -7.08 -9.31
N PRO A 24 5.39 -7.67 -10.47
CA PRO A 24 4.97 -9.07 -10.51
C PRO A 24 6.03 -10.04 -9.98
N LEU A 25 5.62 -10.96 -9.10
CA LEU A 25 6.45 -12.12 -8.75
C LEU A 25 6.37 -13.13 -9.89
N GLN A 26 7.52 -13.64 -10.33
CA GLN A 26 7.59 -14.55 -11.48
C GLN A 26 7.18 -15.99 -11.14
N SER A 27 7.31 -16.39 -9.88
CA SER A 27 7.01 -17.74 -9.39
C SER A 27 6.76 -17.73 -7.88
N GLY A 28 6.25 -18.85 -7.37
CA GLY A 28 5.80 -19.00 -5.98
C GLY A 28 4.34 -18.65 -5.79
N SER A 29 3.89 -18.63 -4.54
CA SER A 29 2.50 -18.35 -4.16
C SER A 29 2.43 -17.44 -2.94
N ILE A 30 1.41 -16.59 -2.89
CA ILE A 30 1.11 -15.73 -1.74
C ILE A 30 -0.14 -16.30 -1.07
N LEU A 31 -0.02 -16.68 0.20
CA LEU A 31 -1.14 -17.19 0.99
C LEU A 31 -1.55 -16.15 2.04
N VAL A 32 -2.84 -15.83 2.08
CA VAL A 32 -3.45 -14.98 3.12
C VAL A 32 -4.62 -15.76 3.70
N ASN A 33 -4.62 -15.96 5.03
CA ASN A 33 -5.59 -16.80 5.73
C ASN A 33 -5.68 -18.22 5.15
N ASN A 34 -4.52 -18.85 4.88
CA ASN A 34 -4.38 -20.18 4.28
C ASN A 34 -5.05 -20.35 2.90
N ARG A 35 -5.31 -19.25 2.19
CA ARG A 35 -5.81 -19.27 0.82
C ARG A 35 -4.80 -18.59 -0.09
N GLU A 36 -4.56 -19.19 -1.23
CA GLU A 36 -3.70 -18.61 -2.26
C GLU A 36 -4.41 -17.45 -2.96
N HIS A 37 -3.69 -16.35 -3.18
CA HIS A 37 -4.18 -15.16 -3.87
C HIS A 37 -3.23 -14.74 -4.98
N ALA A 38 -3.79 -14.43 -6.14
CA ALA A 38 -3.06 -13.74 -7.20
C ALA A 38 -3.11 -12.23 -6.94
N ILE A 39 -1.98 -11.64 -6.58
CA ILE A 39 -1.86 -10.20 -6.33
C ILE A 39 -1.05 -9.59 -7.47
N SER A 40 -1.72 -8.83 -8.35
CA SER A 40 -1.08 -8.19 -9.51
C SER A 40 -1.00 -6.67 -9.39
N THR A 41 -1.80 -6.07 -8.50
CA THR A 41 -1.85 -4.63 -8.30
C THR A 41 -1.90 -4.26 -6.80
N PRO A 42 -1.51 -3.02 -6.44
CA PRO A 42 -1.70 -2.49 -5.09
C PRO A 42 -3.17 -2.46 -4.62
N ARG A 43 -4.13 -2.46 -5.56
CA ARG A 43 -5.55 -2.52 -5.22
C ARG A 43 -5.94 -3.92 -4.75
N ASP A 44 -5.35 -4.97 -5.31
CA ASP A 44 -5.64 -6.36 -4.94
C ASP A 44 -5.17 -6.63 -3.51
N SER A 45 -3.94 -6.25 -3.18
CA SER A 45 -3.39 -6.38 -1.83
C SER A 45 -4.17 -5.56 -0.80
N HIS A 46 -4.64 -4.37 -1.15
CA HIS A 46 -5.51 -3.57 -0.28
C HIS A 46 -6.85 -4.26 0.02
N GLN A 47 -7.47 -4.95 -0.95
CA GLN A 47 -8.69 -5.75 -0.71
C GLN A 47 -8.45 -6.91 0.26
N LEU A 48 -7.21 -7.38 0.38
CA LEU A 48 -6.76 -8.38 1.35
C LEU A 48 -6.32 -7.78 2.69
N HIS A 49 -6.54 -6.48 2.89
CA HIS A 49 -6.10 -5.71 4.07
C HIS A 49 -4.59 -5.68 4.28
N ILE A 50 -3.81 -5.78 3.19
CA ILE A 50 -2.35 -5.65 3.21
C ILE A 50 -1.98 -4.22 2.83
N GLY A 51 -1.30 -3.51 3.73
CA GLY A 51 -0.78 -2.16 3.52
C GLY A 51 0.75 -2.12 3.53
N MET A 52 1.33 -1.17 2.80
CA MET A 52 2.77 -0.92 2.80
C MET A 52 3.06 0.53 3.15
N VAL A 53 4.05 0.74 4.03
CA VAL A 53 4.67 2.05 4.24
C VAL A 53 5.93 2.11 3.38
N TYR A 54 6.02 3.12 2.52
CA TYR A 54 7.14 3.29 1.59
C TYR A 54 8.32 3.98 2.27
N GLN A 55 9.54 3.65 1.79
CA GLN A 55 10.79 4.21 2.32
C GLN A 55 10.97 5.70 2.01
N HIS A 56 10.45 6.17 0.88
CA HIS A 56 10.42 7.59 0.52
C HIS A 56 9.07 8.20 0.90
N PHE A 57 9.08 9.48 1.29
CA PHE A 57 7.88 10.20 1.69
C PHE A 57 6.83 10.22 0.57
N THR A 58 5.59 9.83 0.92
CA THR A 58 4.44 9.79 0.01
C THR A 58 3.39 10.85 0.35
N VAL A 59 3.80 11.95 0.98
CA VAL A 59 2.89 13.03 1.41
C VAL A 59 2.56 13.92 0.21
N ALA A 60 1.28 14.23 0.02
CA ALA A 60 0.85 15.22 -0.97
C ALA A 60 1.24 16.63 -0.47
N PRO A 61 2.14 17.33 -1.18
CA PRO A 61 2.60 18.65 -0.76
C PRO A 61 1.47 19.67 -0.84
N GLY A 62 1.49 20.65 0.07
CA GLY A 62 0.47 21.69 0.15
C GLY A 62 -0.82 21.28 0.84
N LEU A 63 -0.95 20.01 1.26
CA LEU A 63 -2.04 19.54 2.11
C LEU A 63 -1.58 19.44 3.57
N SER A 64 -2.48 19.73 4.49
CA SER A 64 -2.32 19.48 5.92
C SER A 64 -2.22 17.99 6.23
N VAL A 65 -1.86 17.66 7.47
CA VAL A 65 -1.85 16.28 7.96
C VAL A 65 -3.22 15.63 7.83
N ALA A 66 -4.29 16.32 8.25
CA ALA A 66 -5.65 15.79 8.19
C ALA A 66 -6.10 15.52 6.74
N GLU A 67 -5.74 16.40 5.81
CA GLU A 67 -6.07 16.23 4.39
C GLU A 67 -5.31 15.06 3.75
N ASN A 68 -4.05 14.84 4.13
CA ASN A 68 -3.31 13.65 3.69
C ASN A 68 -3.92 12.35 4.23
N LEU A 69 -4.45 12.36 5.45
CA LEU A 69 -5.19 11.22 6.00
C LEU A 69 -6.53 11.01 5.30
N VAL A 70 -7.17 12.07 4.80
CA VAL A 70 -8.36 11.94 3.94
C VAL A 70 -8.02 11.21 2.64
N LEU A 71 -6.84 11.46 2.04
CA LEU A 71 -6.39 10.81 0.81
C LEU A 71 -6.17 9.30 0.94
N SER A 72 -5.94 8.77 2.15
CA SER A 72 -5.78 7.32 2.36
C SER A 72 -7.10 6.55 2.37
N ARG A 73 -8.25 7.24 2.29
CA ARG A 73 -9.56 6.59 2.24
C ARG A 73 -9.80 5.96 0.88
N GLY A 74 -10.31 4.73 0.86
CA GLY A 74 -10.57 3.97 -0.37
C GLY A 74 -11.83 4.40 -1.15
N ASP A 75 -12.62 5.33 -0.62
CA ASP A 75 -13.97 5.70 -1.11
C ASP A 75 -14.06 7.16 -1.59
N LEU A 76 -12.94 7.76 -1.99
CA LEU A 76 -12.91 9.15 -2.39
C LEU A 76 -13.61 9.39 -3.75
N PRO A 77 -14.44 10.44 -3.86
CA PRO A 77 -14.97 10.87 -5.14
C PRO A 77 -13.86 11.43 -6.03
N TRP A 78 -14.09 11.46 -7.35
CA TRP A 78 -13.17 12.07 -8.32
C TRP A 78 -12.86 13.56 -8.05
N ARG A 79 -13.75 14.26 -7.33
CA ARG A 79 -13.54 15.60 -6.78
C ARG A 79 -13.85 15.62 -5.29
N ILE A 80 -12.84 15.94 -4.49
CA ILE A 80 -12.96 16.10 -3.04
C ILE A 80 -13.54 17.48 -2.75
N ASN A 81 -14.62 17.54 -1.96
CA ASN A 81 -15.15 18.80 -1.44
C ASN A 81 -14.47 19.12 -0.11
N TRP A 82 -13.34 19.82 -0.16
CA TRP A 82 -12.55 20.14 1.03
C TRP A 82 -13.34 20.93 2.09
N THR A 83 -14.19 21.86 1.68
CA THR A 83 -15.06 22.61 2.61
C THR A 83 -15.99 21.69 3.41
N ARG A 84 -16.47 20.61 2.80
CA ARG A 84 -17.28 19.60 3.50
C ARG A 84 -16.42 18.71 4.38
N GLU A 85 -15.27 18.25 3.88
CA GLU A 85 -14.37 17.39 4.65
C GLU A 85 -13.81 18.10 5.89
N HIS A 86 -13.51 19.40 5.83
CA HIS A 86 -13.05 20.17 7.00
C HIS A 86 -14.11 20.38 8.08
N LYS A 87 -15.39 20.19 7.76
CA LYS A 87 -16.50 20.30 8.72
C LYS A 87 -16.84 18.98 9.40
N ARG A 88 -16.27 17.87 8.91
CA ARG A 88 -16.48 16.53 9.45
C ARG A 88 -15.50 16.27 10.59
#